data_AF-A0A7C2YR17-F1
#
_entry.id   AF-A0A7C2YR17-F1
#
_cell.length_a   1.000
_cell.length_b   1.000
_cell.length_c   1.000
_cell.angle_alpha   90.00
_cell.angle_beta   90.00
_cell.angle_gamma   90.00
#
_symmetry.space_group_name_H-M   'P 1'
#
loop_
_entity.id
_entity.type
_entity.pdbx_description
1 polymer ?
#
loop_
_entity_poly.entity_id
_entity_poly.type
_entity_poly.pdbx_seq_one_letter_code
_entity_poly.pdbx_strand_id
1 'polypeptide(L)'
;MAHRFNRALEHGAWVFALTLVLLSAWGAGRGVCQMMTLLREQAARGEQLAQLEGHALTMERSLLGLAHADDPKVRYVGYDPQSQYRTLQEAHRGASGCIEALEARTTQGVALETYTALVRLQAAWQRVDAALSDYLQQGQPAPISLATLRAFSFEGQTSLAEATRAFRRADQREQQAVWERTLWELVGYFVLQLTSMGLIVGLLWRRWGAPAMWLQRALQQPSRAHRYTARLQDTEWGELYERLRFQERRLREAEAFMRDLAMGRTPAPITPTDAADPLARSSQWLLRRLEREHAPHEQAS
;
A
#
# COMPACT_ATOMS: atom_id res chain seq x y z
N MET A 1 -21.05 32.38 -18.35
CA MET A 1 -21.08 31.74 -17.00
C MET A 1 -20.67 30.26 -17.03
N ALA A 2 -21.08 29.47 -18.03
CA ALA A 2 -20.77 28.02 -18.13
C ALA A 2 -19.27 27.66 -18.07
N HIS A 3 -18.40 28.49 -18.67
CA HIS A 3 -16.98 28.19 -18.78
C HIS A 3 -16.20 28.29 -17.46
N ARG A 4 -16.60 29.19 -16.54
CA ARG A 4 -16.03 29.31 -15.19
C ARG A 4 -16.45 28.15 -14.28
N PHE A 5 -17.70 27.72 -14.40
CA PHE A 5 -18.21 26.54 -13.68
C PHE A 5 -17.50 25.26 -14.09
N ASN A 6 -17.24 25.06 -15.39
CA ASN A 6 -16.56 23.87 -15.89
C ASN A 6 -15.10 23.77 -15.38
N ARG A 7 -14.36 24.90 -15.31
CA ARG A 7 -13.01 24.94 -14.71
C ARG A 7 -13.03 24.66 -13.20
N ALA A 8 -13.98 25.23 -12.46
CA ALA A 8 -14.10 24.99 -11.03
C ALA A 8 -14.37 23.51 -10.72
N LEU A 9 -15.23 22.85 -11.51
CA LEU A 9 -15.50 21.41 -11.39
C LEU A 9 -14.27 20.57 -11.75
N GLU A 10 -13.50 20.96 -12.76
CA GLU A 10 -12.27 20.26 -13.14
C GLU A 10 -11.21 20.36 -12.04
N HIS A 11 -10.98 21.55 -11.47
CA HIS A 11 -10.08 21.73 -10.34
C HIS A 11 -10.55 20.95 -9.10
N GLY A 12 -11.86 20.96 -8.82
CA GLY A 12 -12.45 20.15 -7.75
C GLY A 12 -12.21 18.64 -7.95
N ALA A 13 -12.36 18.14 -9.17
CA ALA A 13 -12.11 16.75 -9.51
C ALA A 13 -10.63 16.37 -9.36
N TRP A 14 -9.70 17.26 -9.75
CA TRP A 14 -8.26 17.07 -9.55
C TRP A 14 -7.88 17.02 -8.08
N VAL A 15 -8.35 17.99 -7.28
CA VAL A 15 -8.10 18.02 -5.83
C VAL A 15 -8.68 16.76 -5.19
N PHE A 16 -9.90 16.37 -5.54
CA PHE A 16 -10.52 15.15 -5.04
C PHE A 16 -9.70 13.89 -5.39
N ALA A 17 -9.28 13.74 -6.65
CA ALA A 17 -8.43 12.62 -7.07
C ALA A 17 -7.12 12.55 -6.26
N LEU A 18 -6.47 13.69 -6.07
CA LEU A 18 -5.20 13.79 -5.36
C LEU A 18 -5.38 13.49 -3.86
N THR A 19 -6.46 13.99 -3.25
CA THR A 19 -6.81 13.63 -1.86
C THR A 19 -7.08 12.14 -1.69
N LEU A 20 -7.73 11.50 -2.66
CA LEU A 20 -7.95 10.05 -2.63
C LEU A 20 -6.64 9.26 -2.71
N VAL A 21 -5.69 9.69 -3.54
CA VAL A 21 -4.35 9.07 -3.63
C VAL A 21 -3.57 9.24 -2.31
N LEU A 22 -3.64 10.42 -1.70
CA LEU A 22 -2.97 10.65 -0.41
C LEU A 22 -3.59 9.79 0.69
N LEU A 23 -4.92 9.70 0.72
CA LEU A 23 -5.65 8.93 1.72
C LEU A 23 -5.42 7.42 1.57
N SER A 24 -5.39 6.91 0.33
CA SER A 24 -5.08 5.50 0.05
C SER A 24 -3.63 5.16 0.42
N ALA A 25 -2.66 6.01 0.06
CA ALA A 25 -1.25 5.78 0.37
C ALA A 25 -0.99 5.81 1.87
N TRP A 26 -1.58 6.78 2.57
CA TRP A 26 -1.51 6.86 4.03
C TRP A 26 -2.16 5.64 4.70
N GLY A 27 -3.35 5.26 4.26
CA GLY A 27 -4.08 4.10 4.77
C GLY A 27 -3.35 2.79 4.56
N ALA A 28 -2.83 2.56 3.35
CA ALA A 28 -2.03 1.39 3.02
C ALA A 28 -0.73 1.33 3.84
N GLY A 29 -0.04 2.47 4.00
CA GLY A 29 1.17 2.55 4.83
C GLY A 29 0.89 2.19 6.28
N ARG A 30 -0.18 2.76 6.86
CA ARG A 30 -0.61 2.42 8.22
C ARG A 30 -1.00 0.94 8.34
N GLY A 31 -1.74 0.40 7.37
CA GLY A 31 -2.13 -1.00 7.34
C GLY A 31 -0.94 -1.95 7.32
N VAL A 32 0.09 -1.65 6.51
CA VAL A 32 1.34 -2.44 6.48
C VAL A 32 2.11 -2.35 7.79
N CYS A 33 2.20 -1.17 8.40
CA CYS A 33 2.82 -1.03 9.72
C CYS A 33 2.09 -1.86 10.78
N GLN A 34 0.75 -1.83 10.80
CA GLN A 34 -0.07 -2.64 11.71
C GLN A 34 0.10 -4.15 11.44
N MET A 35 0.16 -4.55 10.17
CA MET A 35 0.45 -5.93 9.74
C MET A 35 1.79 -6.41 10.31
N MET A 36 2.85 -5.58 10.23
CA MET A 36 4.16 -5.90 10.80
C MET A 36 4.16 -5.98 12.33
N THR A 37 3.46 -5.08 13.03
CA THR A 37 3.39 -5.12 14.49
C THR A 37 2.65 -6.37 14.95
N LEU A 38 1.53 -6.71 14.31
CA LEU A 38 0.76 -7.92 14.59
C LEU A 38 1.61 -9.18 14.37
N LEU A 39 2.37 -9.27 13.26
CA LEU A 39 3.28 -10.40 13.02
C LEU A 39 4.34 -10.56 14.12
N ARG A 40 4.93 -9.45 14.57
CA ARG A 40 5.94 -9.48 15.65
C ARG A 40 5.33 -9.92 16.97
N GLU A 41 4.16 -9.41 17.32
CA GLU A 41 3.44 -9.80 18.53
C GLU A 41 3.04 -11.28 18.48
N GLN A 42 2.58 -11.77 17.33
CA GLN A 42 2.26 -13.17 17.10
C GLN A 42 3.46 -14.09 17.27
N ALA A 43 4.59 -13.76 16.61
CA ALA A 43 5.82 -14.51 16.73
C ALA A 43 6.29 -14.57 18.20
N ALA A 44 6.25 -13.44 18.89
CA ALA A 44 6.73 -13.35 20.26
C ALA A 44 5.81 -14.09 21.26
N ARG A 45 4.49 -14.13 21.06
CA ARG A 45 3.56 -14.95 21.87
C ARG A 45 3.72 -16.45 21.55
N GLY A 46 3.86 -16.79 20.27
CA GLY A 46 4.11 -18.16 19.82
C GLY A 46 5.40 -18.74 20.41
N GLU A 47 6.46 -17.93 20.44
CA GLU A 47 7.74 -18.27 21.08
C GLU A 47 7.57 -18.55 22.58
N GLN A 48 6.86 -17.68 23.31
CA GLN A 48 6.61 -17.87 24.75
C GLN A 48 5.81 -19.15 25.04
N LEU A 49 4.82 -19.48 24.22
CA LEU A 49 4.07 -20.73 24.36
C LEU A 49 4.94 -21.95 24.08
N ALA A 50 5.82 -21.88 23.07
CA ALA A 50 6.76 -22.96 22.78
C ALA A 50 7.80 -23.14 23.90
N GLN A 51 8.30 -22.04 24.46
CA GLN A 51 9.19 -22.05 25.63
C GLN A 51 8.50 -22.67 26.84
N LEU A 52 7.24 -22.30 27.12
CA LEU A 52 6.46 -22.90 28.20
C LEU A 52 6.28 -24.42 28.02
N GLU A 53 5.94 -24.88 26.81
CA GLU A 53 5.84 -26.32 26.51
C GLU A 53 7.20 -27.02 26.69
N GLY A 54 8.29 -26.39 26.26
CA GLY A 54 9.65 -26.89 26.45
C GLY A 54 10.06 -26.99 27.92
N HIS A 55 9.75 -25.99 28.73
CA HIS A 55 9.96 -26.03 30.17
C HIS A 55 9.10 -27.11 30.85
N ALA A 56 7.83 -27.24 30.48
CA ALA A 56 6.94 -28.28 31.01
C ALA A 56 7.47 -29.70 30.74
N LEU A 57 7.95 -29.97 29.52
CA LEU A 57 8.59 -31.25 29.17
C LEU A 57 9.91 -31.47 29.91
N THR A 58 10.68 -30.41 30.14
CA THR A 58 11.95 -30.50 30.88
C THR A 58 11.72 -30.80 32.36
N MET A 59 10.70 -30.18 32.95
CA MET A 59 10.25 -30.48 34.31
C MET A 59 9.78 -31.94 34.43
N GLU A 60 9.04 -32.46 33.44
CA GLU A 60 8.60 -33.87 33.43
C GLU A 60 9.78 -34.83 33.45
N ARG A 61 10.73 -34.63 32.52
CA ARG A 61 11.89 -35.51 32.36
C ARG A 61 12.78 -35.49 33.60
N SER A 62 12.97 -34.32 34.21
CA SER A 62 13.77 -34.18 35.43
C SER A 62 13.07 -34.79 36.65
N LEU A 63 11.75 -34.63 36.81
CA LEU A 63 10.98 -35.29 37.86
C LEU A 63 10.98 -36.81 37.71
N LEU A 64 10.77 -37.32 36.49
CA LEU A 64 10.84 -38.76 36.22
C LEU A 64 12.23 -39.29 36.50
N GLY A 65 13.28 -38.59 36.08
CA GLY A 65 14.65 -38.98 36.39
C GLY A 65 14.89 -39.04 37.90
N LEU A 66 14.55 -37.98 38.63
CA LEU A 66 14.71 -37.88 40.08
C LEU A 66 13.92 -38.97 40.83
N ALA A 67 12.76 -39.37 40.31
CA ALA A 67 11.98 -40.45 40.89
C ALA A 67 12.65 -41.83 40.77
N HIS A 68 13.52 -42.01 39.77
CA HIS A 68 14.28 -43.24 39.56
C HIS A 68 15.70 -43.16 40.16
N ALA A 69 16.06 -42.05 40.81
CA ALA A 69 17.38 -41.86 41.43
C ALA A 69 17.68 -42.87 42.55
N ASP A 70 16.63 -43.39 43.20
CA ASP A 70 16.73 -44.40 44.25
C ASP A 70 16.79 -45.85 43.72
N ASP A 71 16.61 -46.09 42.41
CA ASP A 71 16.75 -47.43 41.84
C ASP A 71 18.23 -47.80 41.72
N PRO A 72 18.70 -48.88 42.40
CA PRO A 72 20.10 -49.30 42.36
C PRO A 72 20.62 -49.60 40.95
N LYS A 73 19.76 -49.84 39.96
CA LYS A 73 20.17 -50.06 38.55
C LYS A 73 20.54 -48.79 37.81
N VAL A 74 20.00 -47.63 38.21
CA VAL A 74 20.20 -46.33 37.53
C VAL A 74 21.45 -45.62 38.05
N ARG A 75 21.82 -45.87 39.31
CA ARG A 75 22.98 -45.27 39.99
C ARG A 75 24.33 -45.55 39.33
N TYR A 76 24.44 -46.58 38.49
CA TYR A 76 25.70 -47.00 37.87
C TYR A 76 26.09 -46.28 36.57
N VAL A 77 25.21 -45.44 35.99
CA VAL A 77 25.45 -44.82 34.65
C VAL A 77 25.67 -43.30 34.74
N GLY A 78 26.56 -42.84 35.63
CA GLY A 78 26.93 -41.42 35.69
C GLY A 78 25.77 -40.45 35.94
N TYR A 79 24.69 -40.95 36.55
CA TYR A 79 23.48 -40.20 36.83
C TYR A 79 23.71 -39.26 38.02
N ASP A 80 23.61 -37.95 37.79
CA ASP A 80 23.76 -36.93 38.83
C ASP A 80 22.39 -36.32 39.21
N PRO A 81 21.78 -36.72 40.35
CA PRO A 81 20.50 -36.17 40.80
C PRO A 81 20.58 -34.67 41.11
N GLN A 82 21.75 -34.13 41.45
CA GLN A 82 21.92 -32.71 41.70
C GLN A 82 21.79 -31.89 40.41
N SER A 83 22.35 -32.36 39.30
CA SER A 83 22.15 -31.75 37.98
C SER A 83 20.69 -31.72 37.55
N GLN A 84 19.94 -32.80 37.81
CA GLN A 84 18.52 -32.88 37.45
C GLN A 84 17.66 -31.98 38.31
N TYR A 85 17.96 -31.88 39.60
CA TYR A 85 17.30 -30.95 40.51
C TYR A 85 17.52 -29.48 40.09
N ARG A 86 18.75 -29.11 39.69
CA ARG A 86 19.03 -27.77 39.14
C ARG A 86 18.27 -27.51 37.84
N THR A 87 18.25 -28.49 36.93
CA THR A 87 17.51 -28.41 35.67
C THR A 87 16.01 -28.23 35.91
N LEU A 88 15.45 -28.92 36.91
CA LEU A 88 14.06 -28.76 37.34
C LEU A 88 13.79 -27.34 37.85
N GLN A 89 14.66 -26.81 38.71
CA GLN A 89 14.53 -25.47 39.27
C GLN A 89 14.61 -24.38 38.18
N GLU A 90 15.52 -24.53 37.22
CA GLU A 90 15.66 -23.64 36.07
C GLU A 90 14.44 -23.69 35.16
N ALA A 91 13.94 -24.89 34.85
CA ALA A 91 12.73 -25.06 34.03
C ALA A 91 11.48 -24.51 34.72
N HIS A 92 11.36 -24.66 36.03
CA HIS A 92 10.27 -24.08 36.82
C HIS A 92 10.28 -22.55 36.78
N ARG A 93 11.44 -21.93 37.03
CA ARG A 93 11.60 -20.47 36.90
C ARG A 93 11.31 -19.97 35.49
N GLY A 94 11.78 -20.70 34.47
CA GLY A 94 11.53 -20.38 33.07
C GLY A 94 10.04 -20.43 32.72
N ALA A 95 9.32 -21.45 33.19
CA ALA A 95 7.87 -21.56 33.00
C ALA A 95 7.10 -20.43 33.70
N SER A 96 7.44 -20.07 34.95
CA SER A 96 6.84 -18.90 35.63
C SER A 96 7.05 -17.62 34.83
N GLY A 97 8.28 -17.38 34.37
CA GLY A 97 8.60 -16.21 33.54
C GLY A 97 7.81 -16.17 32.23
N CYS A 98 7.56 -17.33 31.60
CA CYS A 98 6.73 -17.41 30.41
C CYS A 98 5.26 -17.03 30.70
N ILE A 99 4.69 -17.49 31.81
CA ILE A 99 3.31 -17.17 32.20
C ILE A 99 3.16 -15.68 32.51
N GLU A 100 4.08 -15.09 33.28
CA GLU A 100 4.10 -13.65 33.57
C GLU A 100 4.23 -12.82 32.29
N ALA A 101 5.07 -13.26 31.35
CA ALA A 101 5.26 -12.55 30.10
C ALA A 101 4.07 -12.69 29.14
N LEU A 102 3.32 -13.80 29.21
CA LEU A 102 2.04 -13.96 28.51
C LEU A 102 0.97 -13.04 29.13
N GLU A 103 0.91 -12.93 30.44
CA GLU A 103 0.01 -12.02 31.15
C GLU A 103 0.26 -10.56 30.79
N ALA A 104 1.52 -10.11 30.89
CA ALA A 104 1.91 -8.74 30.55
C ALA A 104 1.51 -8.33 29.13
N ARG A 105 1.43 -9.29 28.20
CA ARG A 105 1.08 -9.07 26.79
C ARG A 105 -0.42 -9.20 26.49
N THR A 106 -1.22 -9.66 27.44
CA THR A 106 -2.65 -9.98 27.24
C THR A 106 -3.57 -9.06 28.05
N THR A 107 -3.02 -8.12 28.82
CA THR A 107 -3.78 -7.27 29.76
C THR A 107 -4.54 -6.10 29.13
N GLN A 108 -4.36 -5.79 27.85
CA GLN A 108 -5.03 -4.63 27.20
C GLN A 108 -5.72 -5.00 25.88
N GLY A 109 -7.04 -4.74 25.81
CA GLY A 109 -7.80 -4.75 24.55
C GLY A 109 -8.03 -6.13 23.91
N VAL A 110 -7.84 -7.20 24.67
CA VAL A 110 -7.93 -8.58 24.17
C VAL A 110 -9.36 -9.10 24.22
N ALA A 111 -9.73 -9.97 23.27
CA ALA A 111 -10.99 -10.69 23.28
C ALA A 111 -11.23 -11.46 24.59
N LEU A 112 -12.49 -11.47 25.05
CA LEU A 112 -12.90 -12.16 26.28
C LEU A 112 -12.51 -13.64 26.27
N GLU A 113 -12.61 -14.32 25.12
CA GLU A 113 -12.22 -15.72 24.98
C GLU A 113 -10.75 -15.94 25.31
N THR A 114 -9.85 -15.15 24.73
CA THR A 114 -8.40 -15.24 24.97
C THR A 114 -8.05 -14.89 26.41
N TYR A 115 -8.69 -13.88 26.98
CA TYR A 115 -8.53 -13.55 28.40
C TYR A 115 -8.97 -14.72 29.31
N THR A 116 -10.14 -15.32 29.04
CA THR A 116 -10.60 -16.47 29.84
C THR A 116 -9.69 -17.69 29.69
N ALA A 117 -9.09 -17.88 28.50
CA ALA A 117 -8.13 -18.95 28.27
C ALA A 117 -6.81 -18.70 29.02
N LEU A 118 -6.36 -17.44 29.12
CA LEU A 118 -5.21 -17.06 29.95
C LEU A 118 -5.47 -17.35 31.42
N VAL A 119 -6.63 -16.94 31.95
CA VAL A 119 -7.00 -17.21 33.36
C VAL A 119 -7.02 -18.71 33.65
N ARG A 120 -7.50 -19.53 32.71
CA ARG A 120 -7.44 -21.00 32.82
C ARG A 120 -6.02 -21.54 32.80
N LEU A 121 -5.16 -20.98 31.95
CA LEU A 121 -3.74 -21.33 31.89
C LEU A 121 -3.02 -20.98 33.19
N GLN A 122 -3.25 -19.78 33.74
CA GLN A 122 -2.73 -19.36 35.05
C GLN A 122 -3.21 -20.27 36.17
N ALA A 123 -4.50 -20.63 36.19
CA ALA A 123 -5.04 -21.54 37.20
C ALA A 123 -4.44 -22.95 37.09
N ALA A 124 -4.21 -23.45 35.88
CA ALA A 124 -3.51 -24.72 35.67
C ALA A 124 -2.05 -24.64 36.12
N TRP A 125 -1.36 -23.54 35.80
CA TRP A 125 0.01 -23.29 36.26
C TRP A 125 0.10 -23.23 37.79
N GLN A 126 -0.78 -22.50 38.46
CA GLN A 126 -0.78 -22.39 39.93
C GLN A 126 -0.92 -23.74 40.64
N ARG A 127 -1.67 -24.69 40.07
CA ARG A 127 -1.77 -26.05 40.64
C ARG A 127 -0.46 -26.82 40.50
N VAL A 128 0.20 -26.70 39.35
CA VAL A 128 1.50 -27.32 39.09
C VAL A 128 2.57 -26.68 39.97
N ASP A 129 2.56 -25.34 40.06
CA ASP A 129 3.46 -24.54 40.88
C ASP A 129 3.35 -24.91 42.36
N ALA A 130 2.15 -24.96 42.94
CA ALA A 130 1.96 -25.35 44.33
C ALA A 130 2.47 -26.77 44.64
N ALA A 131 2.24 -27.73 43.72
CA ALA A 131 2.72 -29.10 43.91
C ALA A 131 4.26 -29.21 43.80
N LEU A 132 4.87 -28.37 42.97
CA LEU A 132 6.31 -28.38 42.72
C LEU A 132 7.09 -27.52 43.74
N SER A 133 6.49 -26.42 44.22
CA SER A 133 7.12 -25.48 45.14
C SER A 133 7.48 -26.15 46.46
N ASP A 134 6.59 -27.00 46.97
CA ASP A 134 6.81 -27.74 48.21
C ASP A 134 8.00 -28.71 48.11
N TYR A 135 8.23 -29.26 46.92
CA TYR A 135 9.39 -30.10 46.64
C TYR A 135 10.67 -29.25 46.49
N LEU A 136 10.60 -28.16 45.71
CA LEU A 136 11.75 -27.29 45.45
C LEU A 136 12.24 -26.51 46.69
N GLN A 137 11.37 -26.26 47.67
CA GLN A 137 11.72 -25.60 48.93
C GLN A 137 12.63 -26.46 49.83
N GLN A 138 12.67 -27.78 49.62
CA GLN A 138 13.52 -28.70 50.40
C GLN A 138 15.02 -28.48 50.13
N GLY A 139 15.37 -27.81 49.02
CA GLY A 139 16.72 -27.34 48.72
C GLY A 139 17.74 -28.44 48.38
N GLN A 140 17.35 -29.71 48.41
CA GLN A 140 18.18 -30.87 48.09
C GLN A 140 17.37 -31.93 47.34
N PRO A 141 18.02 -32.77 46.52
CA PRO A 141 17.35 -33.88 45.84
C PRO A 141 16.91 -34.91 46.90
N ALA A 142 15.65 -34.82 47.31
CA ALA A 142 14.98 -35.77 48.19
C ALA A 142 14.12 -36.75 47.36
N PRO A 143 13.81 -37.95 47.90
CA PRO A 143 12.88 -38.88 47.26
C PRO A 143 11.55 -38.18 46.98
N ILE A 144 11.14 -38.20 45.71
CA ILE A 144 9.91 -37.52 45.27
C ILE A 144 8.69 -38.20 45.88
N SER A 145 7.80 -37.41 46.48
CA SER A 145 6.55 -37.93 46.98
C SER A 145 5.67 -38.43 45.83
N LEU A 146 5.01 -39.57 46.02
CA LEU A 146 4.10 -40.14 45.01
C LEU A 146 2.93 -39.19 44.70
N ALA A 147 2.58 -38.29 45.63
CA ALA A 147 1.60 -37.22 45.43
C ALA A 147 2.10 -36.16 44.44
N THR A 148 3.34 -35.66 44.60
CA THR A 148 3.99 -34.73 43.66
C THR A 148 4.11 -35.35 42.27
N LEU A 149 4.45 -36.64 42.21
CA LEU A 149 4.61 -37.38 40.96
C LEU A 149 3.27 -37.62 40.25
N ARG A 150 2.19 -37.91 40.99
CA ARG A 150 0.82 -38.01 40.44
C ARG A 150 0.27 -36.66 39.98
N ALA A 151 0.52 -35.60 40.75
CA ALA A 151 0.11 -34.25 40.39
C ALA A 151 0.73 -33.83 39.06
N PHE A 152 1.98 -34.24 38.78
CA PHE A 152 2.63 -33.94 37.52
C PHE A 152 2.21 -34.90 36.39
N SER A 153 2.22 -36.21 36.60
CA SER A 153 2.08 -37.21 35.52
C SER A 153 0.66 -37.43 34.95
N PHE A 154 -0.40 -37.26 35.74
CA PHE A 154 -1.75 -37.67 35.30
C PHE A 154 -2.73 -36.51 35.10
N GLU A 155 -2.83 -35.58 36.04
CA GLU A 155 -3.87 -34.52 36.01
C GLU A 155 -3.30 -33.11 35.80
N GLY A 156 -2.12 -32.79 36.34
CA GLY A 156 -1.52 -31.45 36.25
C GLY A 156 -0.94 -31.15 34.88
N GLN A 157 -0.17 -32.07 34.28
CA GLN A 157 0.37 -31.83 32.94
C GLN A 157 -0.67 -31.92 31.83
N THR A 158 -1.64 -32.83 31.95
CA THR A 158 -2.74 -32.93 31.00
C THR A 158 -3.58 -31.65 31.03
N SER A 159 -3.93 -31.16 32.22
CA SER A 159 -4.66 -29.89 32.36
C SER A 159 -3.85 -28.67 31.92
N LEU A 160 -2.54 -28.61 32.21
CA LEU A 160 -1.67 -27.54 31.72
C LEU A 160 -1.54 -27.58 30.19
N ALA A 161 -1.31 -28.74 29.60
CA ALA A 161 -1.21 -28.88 28.14
C ALA A 161 -2.53 -28.55 27.44
N GLU A 162 -3.67 -28.95 28.02
CA GLU A 162 -4.99 -28.58 27.52
C GLU A 162 -5.24 -27.08 27.62
N ALA A 163 -4.87 -26.44 28.74
CA ALA A 163 -5.00 -25.00 28.91
C ALA A 163 -4.10 -24.23 27.92
N THR A 164 -2.86 -24.69 27.70
CA THR A 164 -1.93 -24.10 26.71
C THR A 164 -2.49 -24.22 25.29
N ARG A 165 -3.06 -25.38 24.92
CA ARG A 165 -3.72 -25.57 23.62
C ARG A 165 -4.98 -24.71 23.49
N ALA A 166 -5.77 -24.58 24.55
CA ALA A 166 -6.97 -23.75 24.57
C ALA A 166 -6.61 -22.27 24.38
N PHE A 167 -5.58 -21.79 25.07
CA PHE A 167 -5.04 -20.44 24.90
C PHE A 167 -4.52 -20.22 23.48
N ARG A 168 -3.70 -21.15 22.96
CA ARG A 168 -3.21 -21.09 21.57
C ARG A 168 -4.35 -20.98 20.55
N ARG A 169 -5.43 -21.75 20.71
CA ARG A 169 -6.59 -21.68 19.80
C ARG A 169 -7.36 -20.37 19.92
N ALA A 170 -7.55 -19.85 21.13
CA ALA A 170 -8.23 -18.58 21.35
C ALA A 170 -7.44 -17.41 20.73
N ASP A 171 -6.13 -17.37 21.01
CA ASP A 171 -5.19 -16.38 20.45
C ASP A 171 -5.16 -16.47 18.90
N GLN A 172 -5.10 -17.68 18.32
CA GLN A 172 -5.16 -17.86 16.86
C GLN A 172 -6.46 -17.34 16.23
N ARG A 173 -7.62 -17.55 16.87
CA ARG A 173 -8.91 -17.05 16.33
C ARG A 173 -9.00 -15.54 16.37
N GLU A 174 -8.56 -14.95 17.48
CA GLU A 174 -8.50 -13.49 17.62
C GLU A 174 -7.57 -12.89 16.55
N GLN A 175 -6.40 -13.51 16.35
CA GLN A 175 -5.47 -13.11 15.31
C GLN A 175 -6.06 -13.24 13.91
N GLN A 176 -6.77 -14.32 13.61
CA GLN A 176 -7.46 -14.50 12.33
C GLN A 176 -8.48 -13.38 12.08
N ALA A 177 -9.28 -13.03 13.09
CA ALA A 177 -10.27 -11.95 12.98
C ALA A 177 -9.60 -10.58 12.72
N VAL A 178 -8.52 -10.27 13.44
CA VAL A 178 -7.75 -9.02 13.22
C VAL A 178 -7.07 -9.02 11.85
N TRP A 179 -6.56 -10.18 11.42
CA TRP A 179 -5.95 -10.37 10.10
C TRP A 179 -6.93 -10.09 8.98
N GLU A 180 -8.11 -10.73 9.02
CA GLU A 180 -9.15 -10.55 8.03
C GLU A 180 -9.58 -9.09 7.93
N ARG A 181 -9.77 -8.42 9.07
CA ARG A 181 -10.13 -7.01 9.10
C ARG A 181 -9.07 -6.13 8.46
N THR A 182 -7.80 -6.33 8.81
CA THR A 182 -6.67 -5.54 8.29
C THR A 182 -6.49 -5.78 6.79
N LEU A 183 -6.68 -7.03 6.33
CA LEU A 183 -6.65 -7.38 4.91
C LEU A 183 -7.78 -6.70 4.13
N TRP A 184 -9.01 -6.71 4.67
CA TRP A 184 -10.13 -6.02 4.04
C TRP A 184 -9.92 -4.50 3.95
N GLU A 185 -9.33 -3.89 4.99
CA GLU A 185 -8.97 -2.47 4.96
C GLU A 185 -7.91 -2.19 3.88
N LEU A 186 -6.87 -3.03 3.76
CA LEU A 186 -5.86 -2.95 2.70
C LEU A 186 -6.45 -3.08 1.29
N VAL A 187 -7.37 -4.04 1.09
CA VAL A 187 -8.11 -4.18 -0.17
C VAL A 187 -8.91 -2.90 -0.46
N GLY A 188 -9.55 -2.31 0.55
CA GLY A 188 -10.26 -1.05 0.44
C GLY A 188 -9.36 0.09 -0.06
N TYR A 189 -8.16 0.24 0.53
CA TYR A 189 -7.19 1.24 0.06
C TYR A 189 -6.68 0.97 -1.35
N PHE A 190 -6.51 -0.30 -1.73
CA PHE A 190 -6.12 -0.67 -3.10
C PHE A 190 -7.21 -0.32 -4.12
N VAL A 191 -8.47 -0.61 -3.82
CA VAL A 191 -9.61 -0.21 -4.65
C VAL A 191 -9.69 1.32 -4.74
N LEU A 192 -9.49 2.03 -3.63
CA LEU A 192 -9.43 3.50 -3.61
C LEU A 192 -8.31 4.03 -4.51
N GLN A 193 -7.17 3.36 -4.55
CA GLN A 193 -6.04 3.72 -5.41
C GLN A 193 -6.32 3.45 -6.89
N LEU A 194 -6.98 2.34 -7.22
CA LEU A 194 -7.35 2.05 -8.61
C LEU A 194 -8.41 3.04 -9.12
N THR A 195 -9.40 3.36 -8.29
CA THR A 195 -10.42 4.35 -8.63
C THR A 195 -9.83 5.74 -8.79
N SER A 196 -8.91 6.16 -7.92
CA SER A 196 -8.21 7.45 -8.04
C SER A 196 -7.33 7.51 -9.29
N MET A 197 -6.56 6.46 -9.59
CA MET A 197 -5.78 6.34 -10.83
C MET A 197 -6.68 6.41 -12.07
N GLY A 198 -7.80 5.68 -12.07
CA GLY A 198 -8.78 5.73 -13.16
C GLY A 198 -9.34 7.15 -13.35
N LEU A 199 -9.58 7.87 -12.26
CA LEU A 199 -10.06 9.24 -12.30
C LEU A 199 -9.00 10.20 -12.84
N ILE A 200 -7.74 10.06 -12.43
CA ILE A 200 -6.60 10.84 -12.95
C ILE A 200 -6.41 10.58 -14.45
N VAL A 201 -6.39 9.31 -14.88
CA VAL A 201 -6.26 8.95 -16.30
C VAL A 201 -7.43 9.51 -17.10
N GLY A 202 -8.66 9.42 -16.57
CA GLY A 202 -9.84 10.00 -17.21
C GLY A 202 -9.76 11.52 -17.34
N LEU A 203 -9.28 12.23 -16.31
CA LEU A 203 -9.07 13.68 -16.34
C LEU A 203 -7.98 14.07 -17.33
N LEU A 204 -6.84 13.36 -17.34
CA LEU A 204 -5.76 13.56 -18.33
C LEU A 204 -6.24 13.32 -19.74
N TRP A 205 -6.99 12.23 -19.97
CA TRP A 205 -7.57 11.93 -21.26
C TRP A 205 -8.53 13.02 -21.72
N ARG A 206 -9.39 13.53 -20.82
CA ARG A 206 -10.33 14.61 -21.14
C ARG A 206 -9.62 15.93 -21.44
N ARG A 207 -8.56 16.27 -20.69
CA ARG A 207 -7.81 17.53 -20.86
C ARG A 207 -6.86 17.52 -22.06
N TRP A 208 -6.24 16.38 -22.35
CA TRP A 208 -5.16 16.28 -23.35
C TRP A 208 -5.48 15.30 -24.49
N GLY A 209 -5.91 14.07 -24.16
CA GLY A 209 -6.09 13.00 -25.13
C GLY A 209 -7.22 13.23 -26.14
N ALA A 210 -8.43 13.53 -25.66
CA ALA A 210 -9.59 13.77 -26.52
C ALA A 210 -9.42 15.01 -27.40
N PRO A 211 -8.95 16.17 -26.90
CA PRO A 211 -8.64 17.33 -27.74
C PRO A 211 -7.59 17.05 -28.81
N ALA A 212 -6.50 16.36 -28.47
CA ALA A 212 -5.46 15.99 -29.44
C ALA A 212 -5.99 15.08 -30.56
N MET A 213 -6.83 14.09 -30.22
CA MET A 213 -7.48 13.26 -31.23
C MET A 213 -8.45 14.04 -32.12
N TRP A 214 -9.22 14.97 -31.55
CA TRP A 214 -10.11 15.83 -32.35
C TRP A 214 -9.33 16.74 -33.28
N LEU A 215 -8.21 17.31 -32.80
CA LEU A 215 -7.30 18.12 -33.60
C LEU A 215 -6.72 17.30 -34.77
N GLN A 216 -6.21 16.10 -34.49
CA GLN A 216 -5.67 15.19 -35.50
C GLN A 216 -6.72 14.85 -36.56
N ARG A 217 -7.95 14.51 -36.15
CA ARG A 217 -9.06 14.23 -37.08
C ARG A 217 -9.49 15.46 -37.88
N ALA A 218 -9.47 16.65 -37.30
CA ALA A 218 -9.79 17.89 -37.99
C ALA A 218 -8.74 18.26 -39.05
N LEU A 219 -7.47 17.92 -38.82
CA LEU A 219 -6.38 18.09 -39.79
C LEU A 219 -6.43 17.06 -40.91
N GLN A 220 -6.72 15.79 -40.61
CA GLN A 220 -6.79 14.72 -41.59
C GLN A 220 -8.06 14.77 -42.47
N GLN A 221 -9.16 15.32 -41.97
CA GLN A 221 -10.45 15.40 -42.69
C GLN A 221 -10.96 16.85 -42.76
N PRO A 222 -10.37 17.71 -43.61
CA PRO A 222 -10.72 19.12 -43.69
C PRO A 222 -12.18 19.38 -44.06
N SER A 223 -12.83 18.48 -44.81
CA SER A 223 -14.26 18.55 -45.16
C SER A 223 -15.20 18.39 -43.97
N ARG A 224 -14.74 17.75 -42.88
CA ARG A 224 -15.51 17.53 -41.65
C ARG A 224 -14.99 18.33 -40.45
N ALA A 225 -13.97 19.16 -40.67
CA ALA A 225 -13.30 19.92 -39.62
C ALA A 225 -14.29 20.71 -38.73
N HIS A 226 -15.34 21.28 -39.33
CA HIS A 226 -16.36 22.10 -38.65
C HIS A 226 -17.05 21.38 -37.48
N ARG A 227 -17.18 20.04 -37.52
CA ARG A 227 -17.79 19.24 -36.44
C ARG A 227 -16.85 19.05 -35.25
N TYR A 228 -15.55 19.00 -35.50
CA TYR A 228 -14.53 18.82 -34.47
C TYR A 228 -14.11 20.17 -33.87
N THR A 229 -14.13 21.24 -34.65
CA THR A 229 -13.86 22.60 -34.18
C THR A 229 -14.91 23.11 -33.20
N ALA A 230 -16.19 22.80 -33.42
CA ALA A 230 -17.26 23.13 -32.47
C ALA A 230 -17.04 22.47 -31.09
N ARG A 231 -16.36 21.32 -31.03
CA ARG A 231 -16.01 20.64 -29.77
C ARG A 231 -14.71 21.16 -29.14
N LEU A 232 -13.86 21.80 -29.94
CA LEU A 232 -12.60 22.42 -29.49
C LEU A 232 -12.78 23.86 -29.03
N GLN A 233 -13.84 24.56 -29.45
CA GLN A 233 -14.11 25.97 -29.09
C GLN A 233 -14.19 26.21 -27.58
N ASP A 234 -14.66 25.23 -26.81
CA ASP A 234 -14.75 25.32 -25.35
C ASP A 234 -13.49 24.84 -24.61
N THR A 235 -12.37 24.59 -25.32
CA THR A 235 -11.10 24.19 -24.70
C THR A 235 -9.96 25.12 -25.11
N GLU A 236 -8.89 25.13 -24.31
CA GLU A 236 -7.65 25.89 -24.61
C GLU A 236 -7.03 25.49 -25.96
N TRP A 237 -7.37 24.31 -26.48
CA TRP A 237 -6.95 23.82 -27.80
C TRP A 237 -7.69 24.50 -28.97
N GLY A 238 -8.88 25.06 -28.74
CA GLY A 238 -9.63 25.79 -29.76
C GLY A 238 -8.90 27.05 -30.22
N GLU A 239 -8.39 27.85 -29.27
CA GLU A 239 -7.62 29.06 -29.58
C GLU A 239 -6.34 28.74 -30.36
N LEU A 240 -5.65 27.66 -30.00
CA LEU A 240 -4.46 27.19 -30.71
C LEU A 240 -4.79 26.72 -32.14
N TYR A 241 -5.91 26.02 -32.31
CA TYR A 241 -6.36 25.59 -33.64
C TYR A 241 -6.75 26.78 -34.53
N GLU A 242 -7.42 27.80 -33.99
CA GLU A 242 -7.78 29.00 -34.73
C GLU A 242 -6.53 29.78 -35.18
N ARG A 243 -5.52 29.89 -34.33
CA ARG A 243 -4.21 30.48 -34.69
C ARG A 243 -3.51 29.70 -35.80
N LEU A 244 -3.51 28.37 -35.73
CA LEU A 244 -2.94 27.51 -36.76
C LEU A 244 -3.68 27.66 -38.10
N ARG A 245 -5.02 27.70 -38.08
CA ARG A 245 -5.83 27.92 -39.29
C ARG A 245 -5.59 29.29 -39.90
N PHE A 246 -5.46 30.31 -39.07
CA PHE A 246 -5.12 31.64 -39.52
C PHE A 246 -3.76 31.66 -40.24
N GLN A 247 -2.73 31.08 -39.64
CA GLN A 247 -1.40 30.97 -40.27
C GLN A 247 -1.42 30.13 -41.56
N GLU A 248 -2.17 29.03 -41.60
CA GLU A 248 -2.32 28.20 -42.80
C GLU A 248 -2.95 28.98 -43.96
N ARG A 249 -3.99 29.80 -43.70
CA ARG A 249 -4.59 30.67 -44.72
C ARG A 249 -3.59 31.69 -45.24
N ARG A 250 -2.82 32.31 -44.33
CA ARG A 250 -1.77 33.28 -44.68
C ARG A 250 -0.68 32.68 -45.54
N LEU A 251 -0.28 31.44 -45.26
CA LEU A 251 0.70 30.71 -46.07
C LEU A 251 0.16 30.39 -47.46
N ARG A 252 -1.10 29.99 -47.59
CA ARG A 252 -1.73 29.73 -48.89
C ARG A 252 -1.90 31.00 -49.73
N GLU A 253 -2.24 32.13 -49.11
CA GLU A 253 -2.28 33.44 -49.78
C GLU A 253 -0.89 33.84 -50.29
N ALA A 254 0.15 33.66 -49.48
CA ALA A 254 1.53 33.93 -49.89
C ALA A 254 2.00 32.96 -50.99
N GLU A 255 1.63 31.68 -50.92
CA GLU A 255 1.94 30.69 -51.95
C GLU A 255 1.26 31.04 -53.28
N ALA A 256 -0.02 31.41 -53.26
CA ALA A 256 -0.75 31.84 -54.45
C ALA A 256 -0.12 33.08 -55.08
N PHE A 257 0.22 34.09 -54.25
CA PHE A 257 0.93 35.29 -54.67
C PHE A 257 2.26 34.95 -55.37
N MET A 258 3.10 34.12 -54.74
CA MET A 258 4.38 33.72 -55.31
C MET A 258 4.23 32.86 -56.57
N ARG A 259 3.21 32.00 -56.63
CA ARG A 259 2.91 31.17 -57.80
C ARG A 259 2.49 32.04 -58.98
N ASP A 260 1.64 33.02 -58.76
CA ASP A 260 1.18 33.94 -59.81
C ASP A 260 2.34 34.81 -60.32
N LEU A 261 3.21 35.31 -59.43
CA LEU A 261 4.46 35.98 -59.82
C LEU A 261 5.36 35.09 -60.67
N ALA A 262 5.58 33.85 -60.25
CA ALA A 262 6.43 32.90 -60.98
C ALA A 262 5.86 32.54 -62.36
N MET A 263 4.54 32.58 -62.52
CA MET A 263 3.84 32.34 -63.78
C MET A 263 3.70 33.60 -64.66
N GLY A 264 4.31 34.73 -64.26
CA GLY A 264 4.27 35.99 -65.00
C GLY A 264 2.90 36.67 -64.99
N ARG A 265 2.01 36.29 -64.07
CA ARG A 265 0.72 36.94 -63.85
C ARG A 265 0.87 38.03 -62.80
N THR A 266 0.06 39.08 -62.88
CA THR A 266 -0.02 40.10 -61.83
C THR A 266 -0.86 39.57 -60.65
N PRO A 267 -0.24 39.19 -59.52
CA PRO A 267 -0.99 38.67 -58.38
C PRO A 267 -1.78 39.80 -57.70
N ALA A 268 -2.87 39.43 -57.04
CA ALA A 268 -3.53 40.34 -56.11
C ALA A 268 -2.64 40.55 -54.85
N PRO A 269 -2.54 41.78 -54.32
CA PRO A 269 -1.76 42.03 -53.10
C PRO A 269 -2.34 41.24 -51.92
N ILE A 270 -1.46 40.71 -51.06
CA ILE A 270 -1.88 39.97 -49.86
C ILE A 270 -2.67 40.92 -48.95
N THR A 271 -3.85 40.49 -48.51
CA THR A 271 -4.76 41.33 -47.72
C THR A 271 -4.13 41.63 -46.35
N PRO A 272 -4.04 42.90 -45.92
CA PRO A 272 -3.45 43.24 -44.64
C PRO A 272 -4.36 42.81 -43.50
N THR A 273 -3.79 42.14 -42.50
CA THR A 273 -4.53 41.76 -41.29
C THR A 273 -4.49 42.85 -40.22
N ASP A 274 -3.43 43.67 -40.22
CA ASP A 274 -3.24 44.83 -39.34
C ASP A 274 -2.34 45.86 -40.06
N ALA A 275 -2.32 47.11 -39.60
CA ALA A 275 -1.54 48.21 -40.16
C ALA A 275 -0.01 47.94 -40.15
N ALA A 276 0.46 47.06 -39.27
CA ALA A 276 1.87 46.65 -39.14
C ALA A 276 2.18 45.28 -39.77
N ASP A 277 1.27 44.71 -40.58
CA ASP A 277 1.43 43.36 -41.14
C ASP A 277 2.63 43.28 -42.13
N PRO A 278 3.69 42.52 -41.78
CA PRO A 278 4.93 42.51 -42.56
C PRO A 278 4.77 41.81 -43.92
N LEU A 279 3.88 40.81 -44.03
CA LEU A 279 3.67 40.04 -45.26
C LEU A 279 2.86 40.85 -46.29
N ALA A 280 1.84 41.58 -45.84
CA ALA A 280 1.10 42.48 -46.71
C ALA A 280 1.99 43.63 -47.19
N ARG A 281 2.82 44.21 -46.30
CA ARG A 281 3.76 45.28 -46.65
C ARG A 281 4.82 44.82 -47.66
N SER A 282 5.39 43.62 -47.47
CA SER A 282 6.39 43.08 -48.39
C SER A 282 5.79 42.76 -49.76
N SER A 283 4.59 42.17 -49.82
CA SER A 283 3.91 41.88 -51.10
C SER A 283 3.60 43.16 -51.90
N GLN A 284 3.12 44.22 -51.24
CA GLN A 284 2.85 45.51 -51.89
C GLN A 284 4.12 46.21 -52.36
N TRP A 285 5.21 46.13 -51.59
CA TRP A 285 6.49 46.67 -52.02
C TRP A 285 7.04 45.94 -53.25
N LEU A 286 6.90 44.60 -53.28
CA LEU A 286 7.39 43.76 -54.38
C LEU A 286 6.62 44.02 -55.68
N LEU A 287 5.29 44.16 -55.60
CA LEU A 287 4.45 44.58 -56.72
C LEU A 287 4.87 45.95 -57.27
N ARG A 288 5.01 46.97 -56.40
CA ARG A 288 5.45 48.30 -56.82
C ARG A 288 6.84 48.31 -57.45
N ARG A 289 7.71 47.40 -57.02
CA ARG A 289 9.05 47.26 -57.60
C ARG A 289 8.99 46.64 -58.99
N LEU A 290 8.21 45.57 -59.17
CA LEU A 290 8.02 44.92 -60.48
C LEU A 290 7.33 45.85 -61.49
N GLU A 291 6.34 46.63 -61.06
CA GLU A 291 5.70 47.66 -61.90
C GLU A 291 6.71 48.70 -62.39
N ARG A 292 7.64 49.15 -61.52
CA ARG A 292 8.70 50.11 -61.88
C ARG A 292 9.77 49.52 -62.79
N GLU A 293 10.07 48.23 -62.69
CA GLU A 293 11.03 47.54 -63.55
C GLU A 293 10.43 47.19 -64.93
N HIS A 294 9.09 47.08 -65.06
CA HIS A 294 8.40 46.89 -66.34
C HIS A 294 8.04 48.22 -67.05
N ALA A 295 7.92 49.32 -66.31
CA ALA A 295 7.64 50.65 -66.86
C ALA A 295 8.71 51.26 -67.83
N PRO A 296 10.00 50.88 -67.86
CA PRO A 296 10.96 51.48 -68.79
C PRO A 296 10.99 50.80 -70.17
N HIS A 297 10.21 49.73 -70.40
CA HIS A 297 10.17 49.05 -71.72
C HIS A 297 9.04 49.51 -72.66
N GLU A 298 8.08 50.30 -72.19
CA GLU A 298 7.03 50.88 -73.07
C GLU A 298 7.32 52.32 -73.55
N GLN A 299 8.40 52.97 -73.09
CA GLN A 299 8.77 54.33 -73.52
C GLN A 299 9.87 54.38 -74.60
N ALA A 300 10.23 53.23 -75.19
CA ALA A 300 11.25 53.16 -76.24
C ALA A 300 10.79 52.32 -77.46
N SER A 301 9.55 52.52 -77.90
CA SER A 301 9.06 52.08 -79.22
C SER A 301 8.53 53.28 -80.01
#